data_AF-A0A7W1CTS7-F1
#
_entry.id   AF-A0A7W1CTS7-F1
#
_cell.length_a   1.000
_cell.length_b   1.000
_cell.length_c   1.000
_cell.angle_alpha   90.00
_cell.angle_beta   90.00
_cell.angle_gamma   90.00
#
_symmetry.space_group_name_H-M   'P 1'
#
loop_
_entity.id
_entity.type
_entity.pdbx_description
1 polymer ?
#
loop_
_entity_poly.entity_id
_entity_poly.type
_entity_poly.pdbx_seq_one_letter_code
_entity_poly.pdbx_strand_id
1 'polypeptide(L)'
;MRRDARGEPLDEVRAMAAGKVVYTSTAGGASNYGRYVVVEHRWGGSPYYSLYAHLSTIAVAEGQAVGQGEKLGVMGYTGSGINRERAHVHVELNLLLNDHFEAWHNTFFKSDPNRHGIYNGLNLAGLDLPRFLLAARGNSSLTLPAFLGRQEVFYKVIIPHSPNFQLPRRYPWMTDGSPNEKPVSWEISFTRSGLPLRLAPSDRAVSAAGLSYVKPGPGDLRNLTRHLAGRGSSARLTDSGKAYLRLLTFPD
;
A
#
# COMPACT_ATOMS: atom_id res chain seq x y z
N MET A 1 -16.09 16.28 16.27
CA MET A 1 -16.92 15.29 15.54
C MET A 1 -18.37 15.70 15.68
N ARG A 2 -19.07 15.91 14.56
CA ARG A 2 -20.49 16.29 14.56
C ARG A 2 -21.36 15.05 14.40
N ARG A 3 -22.47 14.98 15.14
CA ARG A 3 -23.44 13.88 15.08
C ARG A 3 -24.88 14.40 14.97
N ASP A 4 -25.75 13.63 14.31
CA ASP A 4 -27.19 13.91 14.28
C ASP A 4 -27.89 13.48 15.59
N ALA A 5 -29.21 13.68 15.69
CA ALA A 5 -30.00 13.30 16.86
C ALA A 5 -30.02 11.79 17.16
N ARG A 6 -29.65 10.95 16.19
CA ARG A 6 -29.52 9.49 16.32
C ARG A 6 -28.08 9.06 16.62
N GLY A 7 -27.17 10.02 16.77
CA GLY A 7 -25.75 9.78 17.00
C GLY A 7 -24.97 9.45 15.72
N GLU A 8 -25.56 9.62 14.53
CA GLU A 8 -24.90 9.32 13.26
C GLU A 8 -23.84 10.38 12.93
N PRO A 9 -22.63 9.99 12.50
CA PRO A 9 -21.57 10.92 12.11
C PRO A 9 -21.99 11.80 10.91
N LEU A 10 -21.68 13.10 10.99
CA LEU A 10 -21.97 14.10 9.96
C LEU A 10 -20.73 14.73 9.33
N ASP A 11 -19.54 14.36 9.80
CA ASP A 11 -18.30 14.97 9.29
C ASP A 11 -18.02 14.50 7.86
N GLU A 12 -17.66 15.48 7.02
CA GLU A 12 -17.35 15.23 5.63
C GLU A 12 -15.95 14.64 5.51
N VAL A 13 -15.82 13.68 4.62
CA VAL A 13 -14.52 13.14 4.22
C VAL A 13 -14.12 13.83 2.93
N ARG A 14 -12.92 14.41 2.92
CA ARG A 14 -12.44 15.27 1.86
C ARG A 14 -11.13 14.75 1.29
N ALA A 15 -10.91 14.96 -0.01
CA ALA A 15 -9.70 14.53 -0.69
C ALA A 15 -8.47 15.27 -0.11
N MET A 16 -7.43 14.52 0.25
CA MET A 16 -6.20 15.11 0.81
C MET A 16 -5.43 15.95 -0.21
N ALA A 17 -5.64 15.68 -1.51
CA ALA A 17 -5.03 16.38 -2.63
C ALA A 17 -5.88 16.19 -3.89
N ALA A 18 -5.60 16.99 -4.93
CA ALA A 18 -6.24 16.83 -6.22
C ALA A 18 -5.89 15.48 -6.86
N GLY A 19 -6.82 14.88 -7.60
CA GLY A 19 -6.63 13.58 -8.23
C GLY A 19 -7.84 13.11 -9.03
N LYS A 20 -7.84 11.83 -9.38
CA LYS A 20 -8.97 11.16 -10.05
C LYS A 20 -9.48 10.03 -9.18
N VAL A 21 -10.79 9.96 -8.96
CA VAL A 21 -11.42 8.81 -8.32
C VAL A 21 -11.26 7.61 -9.24
N VAL A 22 -10.57 6.58 -8.75
CA VAL A 22 -10.28 5.37 -9.53
C VAL A 22 -11.03 4.14 -9.05
N TYR A 23 -11.65 4.23 -7.86
CA TYR A 23 -12.46 3.15 -7.32
C TYR A 23 -13.46 3.65 -6.29
N THR A 24 -14.65 3.06 -6.29
CA THR A 24 -15.65 3.22 -5.23
C THR A 24 -16.23 1.88 -4.81
N SER A 25 -16.24 1.58 -3.51
CA SER A 25 -17.00 0.46 -2.96
C SER A 25 -18.22 0.99 -2.22
N THR A 26 -19.42 0.69 -2.74
CA THR A 26 -20.69 1.06 -2.10
C THR A 26 -21.19 -0.01 -1.12
N ALA A 27 -20.57 -1.19 -1.13
CA ALA A 27 -20.92 -2.34 -0.30
C ALA A 27 -20.29 -2.23 1.10
N GLY A 28 -21.12 -1.90 2.09
CA GLY A 28 -20.66 -1.68 3.47
C GLY A 28 -20.11 -2.90 4.22
N GLY A 29 -20.19 -4.10 3.64
CA GLY A 29 -19.69 -5.35 4.24
C GLY A 29 -18.87 -6.22 3.28
N ALA A 30 -18.40 -5.66 2.15
CA ALA A 30 -17.60 -6.42 1.19
C ALA A 30 -16.15 -6.66 1.63
N SER A 31 -15.66 -5.87 2.59
CA SER A 31 -14.37 -6.05 3.27
C SER A 31 -14.35 -5.28 4.59
N ASN A 32 -13.25 -5.38 5.32
CA ASN A 32 -13.03 -4.63 6.56
C ASN A 32 -13.09 -3.11 6.35
N TYR A 33 -12.80 -2.59 5.15
CA TYR A 33 -12.92 -1.17 4.83
C TYR A 33 -14.36 -0.66 4.78
N GLY A 34 -15.34 -1.55 4.53
CA GLY A 34 -16.72 -1.17 4.28
C GLY A 34 -16.88 -0.37 2.99
N ARG A 35 -17.61 0.74 3.03
CA ARG A 35 -17.66 1.68 1.92
C ARG A 35 -16.39 2.51 1.88
N TYR A 36 -15.76 2.60 0.72
CA TYR A 36 -14.54 3.39 0.56
C TYR A 36 -14.35 3.95 -0.84
N VAL A 37 -13.52 4.98 -0.93
CA VAL A 37 -13.12 5.65 -2.17
C VAL A 37 -11.61 5.56 -2.31
N VAL A 38 -11.11 5.30 -3.51
CA VAL A 38 -9.69 5.43 -3.85
C VAL A 38 -9.50 6.54 -4.86
N VAL A 39 -8.58 7.46 -4.56
CA VAL A 39 -8.19 8.57 -5.44
C VAL A 39 -6.74 8.37 -5.88
N GLU A 40 -6.52 8.34 -7.19
CA GLU A 40 -5.19 8.37 -7.79
C GLU A 40 -4.68 9.81 -7.89
N HIS A 41 -3.45 10.02 -7.45
CA HIS A 41 -2.69 11.25 -7.56
C HIS A 41 -1.48 11.03 -8.45
N ARG A 42 -1.14 12.02 -9.29
CA ARG A 42 0.06 11.98 -10.15
C ARG A 42 1.07 13.00 -9.64
N TRP A 43 2.14 12.52 -9.01
CA TRP A 43 3.19 13.37 -8.45
C TRP A 43 4.57 12.92 -8.92
N GLY A 44 5.40 13.85 -9.41
CA GLY A 44 6.75 13.53 -9.87
C GLY A 44 6.80 12.41 -10.93
N GLY A 45 5.77 12.31 -11.78
CA GLY A 45 5.66 11.27 -12.82
C GLY A 45 5.14 9.91 -12.35
N SER A 46 4.94 9.69 -11.05
CA SER A 46 4.44 8.42 -10.50
C SER A 46 2.99 8.51 -10.00
N PRO A 47 2.22 7.41 -10.05
CA PRO A 47 0.87 7.33 -9.48
C PRO A 47 0.92 6.97 -7.98
N TYR A 48 0.15 7.66 -7.15
CA TYR A 48 -0.03 7.35 -5.72
C TYR A 48 -1.52 7.28 -5.40
N TYR A 49 -1.91 6.49 -4.41
CA TYR A 49 -3.32 6.18 -4.18
C TYR A 49 -3.71 6.51 -2.75
N SER A 50 -4.63 7.46 -2.55
CA SER A 50 -5.25 7.65 -1.24
C SER A 50 -6.54 6.84 -1.12
N LEU A 51 -6.75 6.18 0.02
CA LEU A 51 -7.94 5.39 0.31
C LEU A 51 -8.66 6.02 1.51
N TYR A 52 -9.99 6.14 1.43
CA TYR A 52 -10.84 6.71 2.48
C TYR A 52 -11.98 5.75 2.79
N ALA A 53 -11.95 5.12 3.97
CA ALA A 53 -12.85 4.02 4.30
C ALA A 53 -13.84 4.33 5.44
N HIS A 54 -14.62 3.31 5.78
CA HIS A 54 -15.69 3.35 6.77
C HIS A 54 -16.77 4.38 6.48
N LEU A 55 -16.97 4.75 5.21
CA LEU A 55 -17.88 5.84 4.84
C LEU A 55 -19.34 5.45 5.07
N SER A 56 -20.17 6.39 5.53
CA SER A 56 -21.62 6.21 5.54
C SER A 56 -22.18 6.43 4.13
N THR A 57 -21.70 7.44 3.42
CA THR A 57 -22.10 7.73 2.04
C THR A 57 -20.90 8.11 1.18
N ILE A 58 -21.00 7.84 -0.12
CA ILE A 58 -20.04 8.25 -1.15
C ILE A 58 -20.74 9.31 -2.01
N ALA A 59 -20.07 10.43 -2.24
CA ALA A 59 -20.59 11.59 -2.97
C ALA A 59 -19.95 11.78 -4.36
N VAL A 60 -19.08 10.85 -4.76
CA VAL A 60 -18.30 10.90 -6.00
C VAL A 60 -18.43 9.59 -6.78
N ALA A 61 -18.09 9.61 -8.07
CA ALA A 61 -18.11 8.44 -8.93
C ALA A 61 -16.71 8.11 -9.50
N GLU A 62 -16.50 6.86 -9.89
CA GLU A 62 -15.29 6.45 -10.62
C GLU A 62 -15.11 7.28 -11.90
N GLY A 63 -13.88 7.71 -12.17
CA GLY A 63 -13.54 8.60 -13.28
C GLY A 63 -13.63 10.09 -12.94
N GLN A 64 -14.31 10.49 -11.85
CA GLN A 64 -14.42 11.89 -11.46
C GLN A 64 -13.07 12.49 -11.06
N ALA A 65 -12.74 13.66 -11.61
CA ALA A 65 -11.64 14.48 -11.11
C ALA A 65 -12.09 15.22 -9.84
N VAL A 66 -11.23 15.25 -8.82
CA VAL A 66 -11.50 15.91 -7.54
C VAL A 66 -10.38 16.87 -7.19
N GLY A 67 -10.74 18.03 -6.64
CA GLY A 67 -9.80 18.99 -6.08
C GLY A 67 -9.34 18.62 -4.66
N GLN A 68 -8.23 19.22 -4.21
CA GLN A 68 -7.86 19.14 -2.80
C GLN A 68 -8.98 19.74 -1.93
N GLY A 69 -9.37 19.03 -0.87
CA GLY A 69 -10.45 19.44 0.02
C GLY A 69 -11.85 19.20 -0.54
N GLU A 70 -12.01 18.69 -1.75
CA GLU A 70 -13.32 18.34 -2.32
C GLU A 70 -13.96 17.19 -1.53
N LYS A 71 -15.28 17.24 -1.36
CA LYS A 71 -16.03 16.24 -0.61
C LYS A 71 -16.07 14.91 -1.38
N LEU A 72 -15.59 13.86 -0.73
CA LEU A 72 -15.66 12.48 -1.24
C LEU A 72 -16.87 11.72 -0.69
N GLY A 73 -17.33 12.08 0.51
CA GLY A 73 -18.39 11.36 1.19
C GLY A 73 -18.63 11.88 2.60
N VAL A 74 -19.37 11.10 3.38
CA VAL A 74 -19.60 11.34 4.81
C VAL A 74 -19.02 10.19 5.60
N MET A 75 -18.37 10.51 6.71
CA MET A 75 -17.80 9.52 7.63
C MET A 75 -18.90 8.59 8.15
N GLY A 76 -18.54 7.35 8.48
CA GLY A 76 -19.47 6.36 8.98
C GLY A 76 -18.78 5.35 9.88
N TYR A 77 -19.34 4.14 9.87
CA TYR A 77 -18.83 2.98 10.59
C TYR A 77 -19.12 1.68 9.81
N THR A 78 -19.14 1.75 8.48
CA THR A 78 -19.26 0.53 7.65
C THR A 78 -17.96 -0.27 7.68
N GLY A 79 -18.05 -1.57 7.41
CA GLY A 79 -16.92 -2.49 7.50
C GLY A 79 -16.98 -3.32 8.78
N SER A 80 -15.87 -3.95 9.14
CA SER A 80 -15.79 -4.88 10.27
C SER A 80 -14.92 -4.31 11.38
N GLY A 81 -15.27 -4.58 12.65
CA GLY A 81 -14.49 -4.15 13.81
C GLY A 81 -14.68 -2.69 14.23
N ILE A 82 -15.66 -1.99 13.67
CA ILE A 82 -16.05 -0.60 13.99
C ILE A 82 -17.56 -0.53 14.24
N ASN A 83 -17.99 0.41 15.09
CA ASN A 83 -19.38 0.69 15.41
C ASN A 83 -19.63 2.21 15.44
N ARG A 84 -20.87 2.62 15.69
CA ARG A 84 -21.27 4.03 15.68
C ARG A 84 -20.46 4.88 16.67
N GLU A 85 -20.19 4.35 17.85
CA GLU A 85 -19.44 5.03 18.92
C GLU A 85 -17.96 5.22 18.50
N ARG A 86 -17.41 4.27 17.75
CA ARG A 86 -16.04 4.29 17.21
C ARG A 86 -15.95 4.82 15.79
N ALA A 87 -16.98 5.46 15.25
CA ALA A 87 -16.98 6.01 13.90
C ALA A 87 -15.76 6.93 13.67
N HIS A 88 -14.99 6.64 12.62
CA HIS A 88 -13.81 7.38 12.19
C HIS A 88 -13.57 7.13 10.71
N VAL A 89 -12.73 7.95 10.08
CA VAL A 89 -12.19 7.67 8.75
C VAL A 89 -10.91 6.86 8.90
N HIS A 90 -10.86 5.69 8.28
CA HIS A 90 -9.59 5.05 7.98
C HIS A 90 -9.04 5.65 6.69
N VAL A 91 -7.81 6.19 6.74
CA VAL A 91 -7.18 6.87 5.62
C VAL A 91 -5.79 6.31 5.37
N GLU A 92 -5.47 6.09 4.11
CA GLU A 92 -4.16 5.61 3.67
C GLU A 92 -3.62 6.47 2.52
N LEU A 93 -2.31 6.42 2.34
CA LEU A 93 -1.62 6.84 1.13
C LEU A 93 -0.68 5.72 0.71
N ASN A 94 -0.84 5.24 -0.52
CA ASN A 94 -0.40 3.92 -0.93
C ASN A 94 0.38 3.94 -2.24
N LEU A 95 1.25 2.94 -2.36
CA LEU A 95 1.78 2.46 -3.63
C LEU A 95 0.94 1.26 -4.10
N LEU A 96 0.50 1.28 -5.34
CA LEU A 96 -0.06 0.09 -6.01
C LEU A 96 1.06 -0.87 -6.43
N LEU A 97 0.93 -2.15 -6.10
CA LEU A 97 2.00 -3.13 -6.29
C LEU A 97 1.97 -3.81 -7.67
N ASN A 98 0.84 -4.40 -8.08
CA ASN A 98 0.75 -5.14 -9.35
C ASN A 98 -0.65 -5.08 -9.95
N ASP A 99 -0.76 -4.82 -11.26
CA ASP A 99 -2.05 -4.80 -11.97
C ASP A 99 -2.62 -6.22 -12.23
N HIS A 100 -1.81 -7.28 -12.08
CA HIS A 100 -2.25 -8.69 -12.15
C HIS A 100 -2.79 -9.21 -10.80
N PHE A 101 -3.15 -8.32 -9.88
CA PHE A 101 -3.56 -8.67 -8.51
C PHE A 101 -4.72 -9.66 -8.47
N GLU A 102 -5.71 -9.55 -9.37
CA GLU A 102 -6.85 -10.46 -9.42
C GLU A 102 -6.41 -11.93 -9.58
N ALA A 103 -5.51 -12.19 -10.53
CA ALA A 103 -4.99 -13.53 -10.79
C ALA A 103 -4.12 -14.05 -9.64
N TRP A 104 -3.31 -13.16 -9.03
CA TRP A 104 -2.57 -13.49 -7.81
C TRP A 104 -3.54 -13.86 -6.68
N HIS A 105 -4.58 -13.07 -6.46
CA HIS A 105 -5.56 -13.29 -5.40
C HIS A 105 -6.26 -14.64 -5.57
N ASN A 106 -6.73 -14.95 -6.78
CA ASN A 106 -7.39 -16.22 -7.09
C ASN A 106 -6.47 -17.44 -6.88
N THR A 107 -5.15 -17.24 -7.00
CA THR A 107 -4.15 -18.29 -6.75
C THR A 107 -3.97 -18.58 -5.26
N PHE A 108 -3.90 -17.53 -4.43
CA PHE A 108 -3.54 -17.64 -3.01
C PHE A 108 -4.73 -17.59 -2.03
N PHE A 109 -5.89 -17.11 -2.45
CA PHE A 109 -7.09 -16.90 -1.64
C PHE A 109 -8.33 -17.60 -2.24
N LYS A 110 -8.22 -18.90 -2.49
CA LYS A 110 -9.26 -19.69 -3.19
C LYS A 110 -10.66 -19.65 -2.57
N SER A 111 -10.76 -19.39 -1.26
CA SER A 111 -12.03 -19.37 -0.51
C SER A 111 -12.52 -17.97 -0.18
N ASP A 112 -11.80 -16.93 -0.60
CA ASP A 112 -12.15 -15.53 -0.39
C ASP A 112 -12.06 -14.81 -1.74
N PRO A 113 -13.18 -14.56 -2.44
CA PRO A 113 -13.14 -13.94 -3.75
C PRO A 113 -12.74 -12.46 -3.64
N ASN A 114 -11.91 -11.97 -4.55
CA ASN A 114 -11.59 -10.55 -4.61
C ASN A 114 -12.82 -9.74 -5.06
N ARG A 115 -13.22 -8.74 -4.26
CA ARG A 115 -14.38 -7.87 -4.54
C ARG A 115 -13.98 -6.45 -4.96
N HIS A 116 -12.68 -6.20 -5.06
CA HIS A 116 -12.13 -4.86 -5.16
C HIS A 116 -11.16 -4.67 -6.33
N GLY A 117 -11.04 -5.67 -7.21
CA GLY A 117 -10.11 -5.66 -8.32
C GLY A 117 -8.69 -5.34 -7.85
N ILE A 118 -7.98 -4.50 -8.60
CA ILE A 118 -6.61 -4.09 -8.25
C ILE A 118 -6.55 -3.13 -7.05
N TYR A 119 -7.68 -2.58 -6.58
CA TYR A 119 -7.73 -1.63 -5.47
C TYR A 119 -8.04 -2.28 -4.12
N ASN A 120 -7.96 -3.61 -4.06
CA ASN A 120 -7.94 -4.36 -2.81
C ASN A 120 -6.76 -3.89 -1.93
N GLY A 121 -6.98 -3.71 -0.63
CA GLY A 121 -5.94 -3.25 0.31
C GLY A 121 -4.70 -4.14 0.38
N LEU A 122 -4.79 -5.42 0.00
CA LEU A 122 -3.62 -6.29 -0.12
C LEU A 122 -2.66 -5.86 -1.26
N ASN A 123 -3.15 -5.12 -2.26
CA ASN A 123 -2.36 -4.56 -3.36
C ASN A 123 -1.89 -3.11 -3.13
N LEU A 124 -2.33 -2.51 -2.02
CA LEU A 124 -2.04 -1.12 -1.66
C LEU A 124 -1.04 -1.11 -0.51
N ALA A 125 0.22 -0.85 -0.81
CA ALA A 125 1.27 -0.75 0.19
C ALA A 125 1.29 0.65 0.80
N GLY A 126 0.75 0.76 2.01
CA GLY A 126 0.64 2.03 2.73
C GLY A 126 1.92 2.52 3.37
N LEU A 127 2.13 3.83 3.27
CA LEU A 127 3.18 4.55 3.98
C LEU A 127 2.69 5.12 5.31
N ASP A 128 3.62 5.55 6.16
CA ASP A 128 3.32 6.24 7.42
C ASP A 128 2.81 7.67 7.13
N LEU A 129 1.50 7.76 6.82
CA LEU A 129 0.85 8.99 6.40
C LEU A 129 0.94 10.09 7.48
N PRO A 130 0.72 9.81 8.78
CA PRO A 130 0.90 10.82 9.82
C PRO A 130 2.31 11.42 9.82
N ARG A 131 3.37 10.59 9.73
CA ARG A 131 4.75 11.11 9.66
C ARG A 131 4.99 11.92 8.39
N PHE A 132 4.45 11.49 7.26
CA PHE A 132 4.57 12.25 6.01
C PHE A 132 3.90 13.63 6.13
N LEU A 133 2.66 13.70 6.61
CA LEU A 133 1.93 14.97 6.76
C LEU A 133 2.61 15.93 7.74
N LEU A 134 3.15 15.42 8.85
CA LEU A 134 3.93 16.22 9.80
C LEU A 134 5.21 16.77 9.17
N ALA A 135 5.93 15.95 8.40
CA ALA A 135 7.13 16.38 7.70
C ALA A 135 6.81 17.40 6.60
N ALA A 136 5.73 17.20 5.84
CA ALA A 136 5.30 18.10 4.78
C ALA A 136 4.82 19.46 5.33
N ARG A 137 4.24 19.49 6.53
CA ARG A 137 3.86 20.76 7.20
C ARG A 137 5.06 21.67 7.47
N GLY A 138 6.23 21.09 7.77
CA GLY A 138 7.48 21.83 7.97
C GLY A 138 8.27 22.08 6.68
N ASN A 139 7.85 21.48 5.56
CA ASN A 139 8.53 21.59 4.28
C ASN A 139 7.55 21.37 3.12
N SER A 140 7.02 22.46 2.57
CA SER A 140 6.05 22.42 1.46
C SER A 140 6.62 21.85 0.14
N SER A 141 7.95 21.73 0.03
CA SER A 141 8.64 21.12 -1.12
C SER A 141 8.94 19.63 -0.94
N LEU A 142 8.60 19.04 0.21
CA LEU A 142 8.87 17.63 0.48
C LEU A 142 8.10 16.73 -0.51
N THR A 143 8.84 15.97 -1.31
CA THR A 143 8.27 14.97 -2.21
C THR A 143 8.17 13.62 -1.52
N LEU A 144 7.26 12.76 -1.99
CA LEU A 144 7.16 11.38 -1.51
C LEU A 144 8.47 10.59 -1.69
N PRO A 145 9.17 10.62 -2.84
CA PRO A 145 10.46 9.97 -2.99
C PRO A 145 11.49 10.44 -1.94
N ALA A 146 11.56 11.74 -1.66
CA ALA A 146 12.48 12.28 -0.66
C ALA A 146 12.12 11.84 0.77
N PHE A 147 10.83 11.72 1.09
CA PHE A 147 10.36 11.19 2.38
C PHE A 147 10.63 9.68 2.51
N LEU A 148 10.31 8.91 1.47
CA LEU A 148 10.46 7.45 1.45
C LEU A 148 11.94 7.04 1.42
N GLY A 149 12.80 7.78 0.73
CA GLY A 149 14.24 7.55 0.69
C GLY A 149 14.95 7.67 2.04
N ARG A 150 14.30 8.28 3.04
CA ARG A 150 14.80 8.44 4.43
C ARG A 150 14.21 7.43 5.41
N GLN A 151 13.30 6.57 4.97
CA GLN A 151 12.69 5.57 5.84
C GLN A 151 13.70 4.49 6.25
N GLU A 152 13.48 3.93 7.43
CA GLU A 152 14.28 2.81 7.92
C GLU A 152 14.10 1.59 7.01
N VAL A 153 15.22 1.07 6.50
CA VAL A 153 15.27 -0.25 5.88
C VAL A 153 15.27 -1.30 7.01
N PHE A 154 14.17 -2.05 7.11
CA PHE A 154 14.01 -3.09 8.12
C PHE A 154 14.48 -4.45 7.61
N TYR A 155 14.25 -4.75 6.33
CA TYR A 155 14.73 -5.97 5.70
C TYR A 155 14.91 -5.77 4.21
N LYS A 156 15.68 -6.66 3.58
CA LYS A 156 15.82 -6.72 2.13
C LYS A 156 15.61 -8.13 1.63
N VAL A 157 15.07 -8.23 0.42
CA VAL A 157 14.82 -9.49 -0.27
C VAL A 157 15.44 -9.40 -1.65
N ILE A 158 16.12 -10.46 -2.08
CA ILE A 158 16.51 -10.64 -3.46
C ILE A 158 15.45 -11.45 -4.19
N ILE A 159 15.05 -11.02 -5.39
CA ILE A 159 14.10 -11.72 -6.26
C ILE A 159 14.71 -11.95 -7.65
N PRO A 160 14.39 -13.05 -8.36
CA PRO A 160 14.80 -13.21 -9.75
C PRO A 160 14.24 -12.09 -10.62
N HIS A 161 14.92 -11.80 -11.72
CA HIS A 161 14.36 -10.95 -12.77
C HIS A 161 13.00 -11.49 -13.24
N SER A 162 12.06 -10.57 -13.42
CA SER A 162 10.70 -10.86 -13.86
C SER A 162 10.24 -9.75 -14.81
N PRO A 163 9.76 -10.07 -16.03
CA PRO A 163 9.13 -9.07 -16.89
C PRO A 163 7.83 -8.51 -16.28
N ASN A 164 7.25 -9.22 -15.31
CA ASN A 164 6.05 -8.83 -14.59
C ASN A 164 6.34 -7.98 -13.34
N PHE A 165 7.61 -7.67 -13.06
CA PHE A 165 7.96 -6.78 -11.97
C PHE A 165 7.70 -5.31 -12.35
N GLN A 166 6.58 -4.75 -11.89
CA GLN A 166 6.09 -3.46 -12.38
C GLN A 166 6.62 -2.24 -11.62
N LEU A 167 7.20 -2.43 -10.42
CA LEU A 167 7.62 -1.32 -9.57
C LEU A 167 8.67 -0.39 -10.22
N PRO A 168 9.73 -0.88 -10.90
CA PRO A 168 10.69 -0.01 -11.57
C PRO A 168 10.04 0.95 -12.59
N ARG A 169 9.03 0.47 -13.34
CA ARG A 169 8.30 1.29 -14.32
C ARG A 169 7.33 2.26 -13.63
N ARG A 170 6.65 1.82 -12.57
CA ARG A 170 5.61 2.62 -11.88
C ARG A 170 6.22 3.69 -10.98
N TYR A 171 7.34 3.36 -10.35
CA TYR A 171 8.08 4.21 -9.40
C TYR A 171 9.57 4.25 -9.76
N PRO A 172 9.95 4.89 -10.88
CA PRO A 172 11.35 4.91 -11.34
C PRO A 172 12.33 5.49 -10.32
N TRP A 173 11.84 6.35 -9.43
CA TRP A 173 12.62 6.94 -8.34
C TRP A 173 13.11 5.92 -7.30
N MET A 174 12.58 4.68 -7.28
CA MET A 174 13.07 3.63 -6.37
C MET A 174 14.34 2.96 -6.86
N THR A 175 14.69 3.07 -8.15
CA THR A 175 15.77 2.30 -8.76
C THR A 175 17.12 3.01 -8.60
N ASP A 176 18.09 2.32 -7.99
CA ASP A 176 19.46 2.84 -7.76
C ASP A 176 20.37 2.72 -9.02
N GLY A 177 19.78 2.50 -10.20
CA GLY A 177 20.48 2.20 -11.46
C GLY A 177 19.81 2.83 -12.69
N SER A 178 20.20 2.37 -13.89
CA SER A 178 19.64 2.92 -15.13
C SER A 178 18.19 2.44 -15.32
N PRO A 179 17.25 3.30 -15.77
CA PRO A 179 15.86 2.91 -16.02
C PRO A 179 15.68 1.74 -17.00
N ASN A 180 16.68 1.48 -17.85
CA ASN A 180 16.67 0.43 -18.88
C ASN A 180 17.49 -0.81 -18.51
N GLU A 181 18.03 -0.85 -17.29
CA GLU A 181 18.83 -1.98 -16.83
C GLU A 181 17.96 -3.23 -16.68
N LYS A 182 18.46 -4.36 -17.17
CA LYS A 182 17.81 -5.68 -17.07
C LYS A 182 18.68 -6.59 -16.21
N PRO A 183 18.70 -6.37 -14.89
CA PRO A 183 19.59 -7.13 -14.02
C PRO A 183 19.14 -8.59 -13.95
N VAL A 184 20.05 -9.48 -13.52
CA VAL A 184 19.75 -10.90 -13.30
C VAL A 184 18.75 -11.07 -12.15
N SER A 185 18.82 -10.20 -11.15
CA SER A 185 17.93 -10.15 -10.01
C SER A 185 17.79 -8.72 -9.46
N TRP A 186 16.80 -8.52 -8.59
CA TRP A 186 16.60 -7.26 -7.87
C TRP A 186 16.74 -7.50 -6.37
N GLU A 187 17.55 -6.69 -5.68
CA GLU A 187 17.48 -6.56 -4.22
C GLU A 187 16.53 -5.41 -3.86
N ILE A 188 15.44 -5.75 -3.16
CA ILE A 188 14.40 -4.81 -2.75
C ILE A 188 14.55 -4.54 -1.26
N SER A 189 14.62 -3.27 -0.89
CA SER A 189 14.59 -2.83 0.52
C SER A 189 13.16 -2.52 0.96
N PHE A 190 12.80 -2.91 2.19
CA PHE A 190 11.47 -2.72 2.74
C PHE A 190 11.49 -2.06 4.12
N THR A 191 10.43 -1.32 4.44
CA THR A 191 10.10 -0.95 5.83
C THR A 191 9.66 -2.17 6.63
N ARG A 192 9.48 -2.04 7.95
CA ARG A 192 8.92 -3.11 8.79
C ARG A 192 7.54 -3.59 8.35
N SER A 193 6.68 -2.69 7.86
CA SER A 193 5.34 -3.01 7.38
C SER A 193 5.32 -3.71 6.01
N GLY A 194 6.47 -3.78 5.34
CA GLY A 194 6.59 -4.35 3.99
C GLY A 194 6.39 -3.34 2.87
N LEU A 195 6.44 -2.03 3.14
CA LEU A 195 6.46 -1.02 2.07
C LEU A 195 7.80 -1.07 1.31
N PRO A 196 7.82 -1.24 -0.02
CA PRO A 196 9.05 -1.19 -0.80
C PRO A 196 9.64 0.22 -0.81
N LEU A 197 10.97 0.32 -0.67
CA LEU A 197 11.70 1.58 -0.56
C LEU A 197 12.70 1.82 -1.71
N ARG A 198 13.51 0.81 -2.04
CA ARG A 198 14.59 0.90 -3.03
C ARG A 198 14.76 -0.41 -3.78
N LEU A 199 15.16 -0.32 -5.05
CA LEU A 199 15.37 -1.41 -5.99
C LEU A 199 16.81 -1.33 -6.50
N ALA A 200 17.67 -2.21 -5.99
CA ALA A 200 19.06 -2.32 -6.44
C ALA A 200 19.18 -3.45 -7.47
N PRO A 201 19.72 -3.19 -8.68
CA PRO A 201 20.06 -4.24 -9.63
C PRO A 201 21.15 -5.15 -9.04
N SER A 202 21.16 -6.42 -9.42
CA SER A 202 22.13 -7.40 -8.97
C SER A 202 22.44 -8.44 -10.05
N ASP A 203 23.70 -8.82 -10.15
CA ASP A 203 24.18 -9.91 -11.01
C ASP A 203 24.06 -11.29 -10.34
N ARG A 204 23.65 -11.34 -9.07
CA ARG A 204 23.50 -12.61 -8.34
C ARG A 204 22.28 -13.36 -8.86
N ALA A 205 22.50 -14.50 -9.52
CA ALA A 205 21.42 -15.39 -9.91
C ALA A 205 20.74 -16.03 -8.68
N VAL A 206 19.42 -15.99 -8.64
CA VAL A 206 18.58 -16.66 -7.65
C VAL A 206 17.41 -17.34 -8.34
N SER A 207 17.03 -18.53 -7.88
CA SER A 207 15.91 -19.29 -8.44
C SER A 207 14.56 -18.93 -7.81
N ALA A 208 14.57 -18.28 -6.65
CA ALA A 208 13.39 -17.85 -5.91
C ALA A 208 13.71 -16.65 -5.02
N ALA A 209 12.66 -16.01 -4.51
CA ALA A 209 12.80 -14.91 -3.56
C ALA A 209 13.46 -15.38 -2.26
N GLY A 210 14.43 -14.60 -1.76
CA GLY A 210 15.19 -14.93 -0.55
C GLY A 210 15.53 -13.70 0.29
N LEU A 211 15.51 -13.86 1.62
CA LEU A 211 15.93 -12.81 2.55
C LEU A 211 17.44 -12.56 2.37
N SER A 212 17.84 -11.34 2.03
CA SER A 212 19.26 -10.96 1.89
C SER A 212 19.77 -10.13 3.05
N TYR A 213 18.88 -9.45 3.77
CA TYR A 213 19.22 -8.66 4.95
C TYR A 213 18.01 -8.55 5.88
N VAL A 214 18.27 -8.50 7.19
CA VAL A 214 17.31 -8.05 8.19
C VAL A 214 18.03 -7.19 9.23
N LYS A 215 17.36 -6.12 9.68
CA LYS A 215 17.89 -5.25 10.73
C LYS A 215 18.11 -6.07 12.01
N PRO A 216 19.31 -6.01 12.62
CA PRO A 216 19.55 -6.65 13.90
C PRO A 216 18.62 -6.09 14.99
N GLY A 217 18.12 -6.97 15.85
CA GLY A 217 17.27 -6.57 16.96
C GLY A 217 16.94 -7.75 17.88
N PRO A 218 16.48 -7.46 19.11
CA PRO A 218 16.04 -8.49 20.03
C PRO A 218 14.66 -9.03 19.63
N GLY A 219 14.43 -10.33 19.88
CA GLY A 219 13.12 -10.97 19.72
C GLY A 219 12.90 -11.65 18.37
N ASP A 220 11.76 -12.35 18.26
CA ASP A 220 11.33 -13.01 17.03
C ASP A 220 10.70 -11.99 16.07
N LEU A 221 11.11 -12.04 14.81
CA LEU A 221 10.61 -11.19 13.74
C LEU A 221 9.09 -11.34 13.51
N ARG A 222 8.48 -12.46 13.90
CA ARG A 222 7.01 -12.65 13.83
C ARG A 222 6.22 -11.61 14.63
N ASN A 223 6.82 -11.04 15.67
CA ASN A 223 6.19 -10.02 16.49
C ASN A 223 6.33 -8.61 15.88
N LEU A 224 7.17 -8.46 14.86
CA LEU A 224 7.50 -7.18 14.23
C LEU A 224 6.88 -7.05 12.84
N THR A 225 6.74 -8.15 12.11
CA THR A 225 6.16 -8.17 10.78
C THR A 225 5.58 -9.55 10.45
N ARG A 226 4.51 -9.59 9.67
CA ARG A 226 3.92 -10.84 9.17
C ARG A 226 4.79 -11.54 8.13
N HIS A 227 5.73 -10.82 7.52
CA HIS A 227 6.51 -11.32 6.38
C HIS A 227 7.72 -12.16 6.78
N LEU A 228 8.19 -12.02 8.03
CA LEU A 228 9.41 -12.65 8.52
C LEU A 228 9.16 -13.42 9.82
N ALA A 229 10.03 -14.40 10.08
CA ALA A 229 10.08 -15.15 11.32
C ALA A 229 11.51 -15.48 11.71
N GLY A 230 11.71 -15.87 12.97
CA GLY A 230 13.04 -16.24 13.48
C GLY A 230 13.79 -15.03 14.02
N ARG A 231 15.10 -15.19 14.24
CA ARG A 231 15.97 -14.17 14.84
C ARG A 231 17.40 -14.29 14.33
N GLY A 232 18.08 -13.16 14.13
CA GLY A 232 19.48 -13.13 13.69
C GLY A 232 19.71 -14.01 12.45
N SER A 233 20.59 -15.01 12.55
CA SER A 233 20.92 -15.94 11.47
C SER A 233 19.80 -16.93 11.11
N SER A 234 18.78 -17.12 11.95
CA SER A 234 17.63 -17.99 11.64
C SER A 234 16.46 -17.25 10.98
N ALA A 235 16.64 -15.95 10.70
CA ALA A 235 15.64 -15.13 10.05
C ALA A 235 15.27 -15.68 8.67
N ARG A 236 13.96 -15.74 8.38
CA ARG A 236 13.43 -16.28 7.14
C ARG A 236 12.09 -15.67 6.76
N LEU A 237 11.72 -15.81 5.49
CA LEU A 237 10.40 -15.46 4.99
C LEU A 237 9.34 -16.44 5.53
N THR A 238 8.22 -15.90 6.01
CA THR A 238 7.00 -16.68 6.27
C THR A 238 6.30 -17.01 4.96
N ASP A 239 5.28 -17.87 4.98
CA ASP A 239 4.49 -18.14 3.79
C ASP A 239 3.68 -16.92 3.33
N SER A 240 3.21 -16.09 4.27
CA SER A 240 2.63 -14.78 3.97
C SER A 240 3.67 -13.83 3.33
N GLY A 241 4.92 -13.85 3.80
CA GLY A 241 6.03 -13.12 3.18
C GLY A 241 6.30 -13.58 1.74
N LYS A 242 6.37 -14.88 1.50
CA LYS A 242 6.55 -15.44 0.16
C LYS A 242 5.39 -15.09 -0.77
N ALA A 243 4.15 -15.21 -0.32
CA ALA A 243 2.97 -14.83 -1.10
C ALA A 243 2.98 -13.34 -1.46
N TYR A 244 3.31 -12.47 -0.50
CA TYR A 244 3.46 -11.04 -0.73
C TYR A 244 4.56 -10.72 -1.76
N LEU A 245 5.70 -11.40 -1.70
CA LEU A 245 6.76 -11.20 -2.69
C LEU A 245 6.37 -11.72 -4.07
N ARG A 246 5.63 -12.83 -4.14
CA ARG A 246 5.05 -13.32 -5.40
C ARG A 246 4.09 -12.32 -6.02
N LEU A 247 3.37 -11.51 -5.23
CA LEU A 247 2.53 -10.44 -5.78
C LEU A 247 3.35 -9.45 -6.61
N LEU A 248 4.58 -9.14 -6.22
CA LEU A 248 5.40 -8.15 -6.93
C LEU A 248 5.77 -8.59 -8.35
N THR A 249 5.85 -9.89 -8.60
CA THR A 249 6.31 -10.48 -9.89
C THR A 249 5.26 -11.36 -10.56
N PHE A 250 4.03 -11.43 -10.05
CA PHE A 250 3.00 -12.34 -10.56
C PHE A 250 2.65 -12.06 -12.04
N PRO A 251 2.44 -13.09 -12.90
CA PRO A 251 2.26 -14.53 -12.63
C PRO A 251 3.51 -15.43 -12.55
N ASP A 252 4.72 -14.86 -12.42
CA ASP A 252 5.95 -15.67 -12.39
C ASP A 252 6.12 -16.50 -11.12
#